data_AF-A0AAN8JHV5-F1
#
_entry.id   AF-A0AAN8JHV5-F1
#
_cell.length_a   1.000
_cell.length_b   1.000
_cell.length_c   1.000
_cell.angle_alpha   90.00
_cell.angle_beta   90.00
_cell.angle_gamma   90.00
#
_symmetry.space_group_name_H-M   'P 1'
#
loop_
_entity.id
_entity.type
_entity.pdbx_description
1 polymer ?
#
loop_
_entity_poly.entity_id
_entity_poly.type
_entity_poly.pdbx_seq_one_letter_code
_entity_poly.pdbx_strand_id
1 'polypeptide(L)'
;MQLVLLCRETDLKYFGHEAIFGPVVNEIKDIEINGLRLSDGNIIKGTLHSIVGDNLGSHMIGGFLECFSCEYFCRYCCISKTDFHNDVSPSLGRRRTIENYEECFGELNDNPGFESYMGIKSNSLFNRLNYYHVVSGLPPCLGHDLFEGVVSYDMKLMIDFFIKSLKWFTFDKLNRHIEKFRYVGKDALDKPAPVTVSSERIGGHAVQNWVFVRLFSLIIGVYIQDVDDEVWQLYLKLKLIVELICSPTISYGQIAFLQISIDEYLENRIKCFPEHRLRPKHHFIQHYPELILKFGPLIRLWTMRFESKHSYFKECARKLKNYKHLTKTLCGRHQFLQSYYSVGSLFKDDLSDDGSLPFEPHMYSDSINNAIKAKGFNTSTRISSKIIYKGTEYKCHMMVTVNSNNIGLLFGKIQSIIIHNLMPYLIVDVYQGTPVSCFGVFSVEDYHINTLCLSISELVDPYPISVYCINGSNYISAKHHVEH
;
A
#
# COMPACT_ATOMS: atom_id res chain seq x y z
N MET A 1 -11.38 -0.14 14.03
CA MET A 1 -11.82 0.99 13.17
C MET A 1 -13.26 1.28 13.53
N GLN A 2 -13.56 2.47 14.06
CA GLN A 2 -14.92 2.86 14.41
C GLN A 2 -15.78 3.12 13.16
N LEU A 3 -17.11 3.15 13.32
CA LEU A 3 -18.05 3.46 12.25
C LEU A 3 -18.69 4.83 12.53
N VAL A 4 -18.49 5.78 11.63
CA VAL A 4 -19.10 7.12 11.72
C VAL A 4 -20.47 7.13 11.03
N LEU A 5 -20.53 6.64 9.79
CA LEU A 5 -21.73 6.65 8.96
C LEU A 5 -21.80 5.40 8.08
N LEU A 6 -23.02 4.89 7.85
CA LEU A 6 -23.32 3.83 6.90
C LEU A 6 -24.57 4.20 6.10
N CYS A 7 -24.40 4.37 4.80
CA CYS A 7 -25.47 4.79 3.88
C CYS A 7 -25.51 3.87 2.67
N ARG A 8 -26.71 3.66 2.10
CA ARG A 8 -26.84 3.01 0.79
C ARG A 8 -26.64 4.05 -0.30
N GLU A 9 -25.98 3.65 -1.38
CA GLU A 9 -25.78 4.53 -2.55
C GLU A 9 -27.09 5.10 -3.09
N THR A 10 -28.18 4.31 -3.07
CA THR A 10 -29.51 4.77 -3.49
C THR A 10 -30.06 5.88 -2.59
N ASP A 11 -29.80 5.82 -1.29
CA ASP A 11 -30.25 6.85 -0.35
C ASP A 11 -29.42 8.12 -0.52
N LEU A 12 -28.11 7.99 -0.77
CA LEU A 12 -27.25 9.13 -1.08
C LEU A 12 -27.69 9.85 -2.37
N LYS A 13 -28.04 9.10 -3.42
CA LYS A 13 -28.56 9.67 -4.68
C LYS A 13 -29.91 10.36 -4.49
N TYR A 14 -30.79 9.82 -3.64
CA TYR A 14 -32.13 10.34 -3.42
C TYR A 14 -32.15 11.57 -2.50
N PHE A 15 -31.48 11.51 -1.36
CA PHE A 15 -31.48 12.59 -0.36
C PHE A 15 -30.39 13.65 -0.60
N GLY A 16 -29.38 13.31 -1.39
CA GLY A 16 -28.26 14.19 -1.68
C GLY A 16 -27.22 14.26 -0.56
N HIS A 17 -26.12 14.96 -0.84
CA HIS A 17 -24.98 15.04 0.06
C HIS A 17 -25.31 15.78 1.37
N GLU A 18 -26.10 16.84 1.32
CA GLU A 18 -26.39 17.69 2.49
C GLU A 18 -27.08 16.88 3.60
N ALA A 19 -28.13 16.14 3.25
CA ALA A 19 -28.90 15.36 4.19
C ALA A 19 -28.09 14.21 4.82
N ILE A 20 -27.10 13.66 4.11
CA ILE A 20 -26.32 12.51 4.56
C ILE A 20 -25.05 12.93 5.30
N PHE A 21 -24.24 13.83 4.71
CA PHE A 21 -22.94 14.23 5.25
C PHE A 21 -23.00 15.50 6.10
N GLY A 22 -24.01 16.35 5.93
CA GLY A 22 -24.16 17.60 6.69
C GLY A 22 -24.07 17.42 8.21
N PRO A 23 -24.76 16.42 8.83
CA PRO A 23 -24.61 16.15 10.26
C PRO A 23 -23.16 15.86 10.67
N VAL A 24 -22.44 15.04 9.90
CA VAL A 24 -21.04 14.69 10.16
C VAL A 24 -20.14 15.93 10.05
N VAL A 25 -20.35 16.75 9.02
CA VAL A 25 -19.57 17.99 8.81
C VAL A 25 -19.81 18.97 9.98
N ASN A 26 -21.05 19.11 10.45
CA ASN A 26 -21.37 19.98 11.57
C ASN A 26 -20.75 19.51 12.89
N GLU A 27 -20.73 18.20 13.16
CA GLU A 27 -20.06 17.63 14.33
C GLU A 27 -18.54 17.87 14.27
N ILE A 28 -17.90 17.67 13.11
CA ILE A 28 -16.47 17.95 12.96
C ILE A 28 -16.19 19.43 13.17
N LYS A 29 -17.04 20.31 12.63
CA LYS A 29 -16.91 21.77 12.80
C LYS A 29 -17.03 22.20 14.27
N ASP A 30 -17.90 21.55 15.04
CA ASP A 30 -18.00 21.75 16.49
C ASP A 30 -16.70 21.32 17.20
N ILE A 31 -16.11 20.19 16.79
CA ILE A 31 -14.81 19.72 17.33
C ILE A 31 -13.66 20.70 16.97
N GLU A 32 -13.71 21.36 15.81
CA GLU A 32 -12.72 22.39 15.44
C GLU A 32 -12.84 23.65 16.31
N ILE A 33 -14.08 24.11 16.55
CA ILE A 33 -14.36 25.39 17.20
C ILE A 33 -14.38 25.26 18.72
N ASN A 34 -15.17 24.32 19.23
CA ASN A 34 -15.44 24.14 20.65
C ASN A 34 -14.59 23.03 21.28
N GLY A 35 -14.18 22.03 20.49
CA GLY A 35 -13.39 20.89 20.95
C GLY A 35 -14.18 19.90 21.81
N LEU A 36 -13.50 18.83 22.22
CA LEU A 36 -14.03 17.78 23.08
C LEU A 36 -13.51 17.99 24.50
N ARG A 37 -14.41 18.18 25.46
CA ARG A 37 -14.06 18.23 26.89
C ARG A 37 -13.85 16.82 27.44
N LEU A 38 -12.65 16.55 27.93
CA LEU A 38 -12.26 15.31 28.59
C LEU A 38 -12.68 15.29 30.07
N SER A 39 -12.58 14.12 30.70
CA SER A 39 -12.95 13.89 32.10
C SER A 39 -12.09 14.67 33.10
N ASP A 40 -10.86 15.01 32.72
CA ASP A 40 -9.94 15.86 33.49
C ASP A 40 -10.21 17.37 33.31
N GLY A 41 -11.22 17.74 32.52
CA GLY A 41 -11.58 19.12 32.19
C GLY A 41 -10.83 19.72 31.02
N ASN A 42 -9.80 19.04 30.48
CA ASN A 42 -9.06 19.51 29.32
C ASN A 42 -9.93 19.51 28.06
N ILE A 43 -9.71 20.49 27.18
CA ILE A 43 -10.40 20.57 25.89
C ILE A 43 -9.40 20.19 24.80
N ILE A 44 -9.73 19.15 24.04
CA ILE A 44 -8.95 18.74 22.87
C ILE A 44 -9.72 19.13 21.62
N LYS A 45 -9.06 19.90 20.74
CA LYS A 45 -9.56 20.22 19.41
C LYS A 45 -9.02 19.24 18.38
N GLY A 46 -9.77 19.06 17.31
CA GLY A 46 -9.39 18.19 16.21
C GLY A 46 -10.05 18.65 14.91
N THR A 47 -9.55 18.14 13.80
CA THR A 47 -10.12 18.37 12.46
C THR A 47 -9.97 17.11 11.62
N LEU A 48 -10.60 17.12 10.46
CA LEU A 48 -10.44 16.12 9.42
C LEU A 48 -9.08 16.28 8.73
N HIS A 49 -8.23 15.27 8.81
CA HIS A 49 -6.95 15.26 8.11
C HIS A 49 -7.13 14.95 6.60
N SER A 50 -7.76 13.82 6.28
CA SER A 50 -7.97 13.37 4.90
C SER A 50 -9.18 12.45 4.78
N ILE A 51 -9.80 12.40 3.59
CA ILE A 51 -10.83 11.42 3.23
C ILE A 51 -10.23 10.44 2.22
N VAL A 52 -10.02 9.20 2.68
CA VAL A 52 -9.51 8.10 1.86
C VAL A 52 -10.66 7.42 1.13
N GLY A 53 -10.53 7.25 -0.18
CA GLY A 53 -11.51 6.58 -1.03
C GLY A 53 -10.88 6.04 -2.30
N ASP A 54 -11.63 5.21 -3.03
CA ASP A 54 -11.30 4.92 -4.41
C ASP A 54 -11.49 6.18 -5.28
N ASN A 55 -11.07 6.16 -6.55
CA ASN A 55 -11.17 7.36 -7.36
C ASN A 55 -12.60 7.87 -7.51
N LEU A 56 -13.57 6.97 -7.64
CA LEU A 56 -14.97 7.35 -7.83
C LEU A 56 -15.52 8.04 -6.57
N GLY A 57 -15.32 7.43 -5.41
CA GLY A 57 -15.71 7.99 -4.12
C GLY A 57 -14.99 9.30 -3.80
N SER A 58 -13.70 9.42 -4.10
CA SER A 58 -12.96 10.69 -3.93
C SER A 58 -13.47 11.78 -4.86
N HIS A 59 -13.79 11.50 -6.13
CA HIS A 59 -14.37 12.50 -7.03
C HIS A 59 -15.75 12.94 -6.54
N MET A 60 -16.59 11.99 -6.12
CA MET A 60 -17.91 12.26 -5.55
C MET A 60 -17.84 13.16 -4.30
N ILE A 61 -16.98 12.83 -3.34
CA ILE A 61 -16.78 13.65 -2.13
C ILE A 61 -16.20 15.02 -2.48
N GLY A 62 -15.28 15.08 -3.46
CA GLY A 62 -14.64 16.30 -3.91
C GLY A 62 -15.51 17.20 -4.78
N GLY A 63 -16.68 16.74 -5.21
CA GLY A 63 -17.52 17.47 -6.17
C GLY A 63 -16.91 17.54 -7.58
N PHE A 64 -16.02 16.60 -7.92
CA PHE A 64 -15.46 16.42 -9.24
C PHE A 64 -16.32 15.48 -10.09
N LEU A 65 -16.13 15.48 -11.40
CA LEU A 65 -16.77 14.52 -12.30
C LEU A 65 -16.35 13.08 -11.99
N GLU A 66 -17.33 12.22 -11.79
CA GLU A 66 -17.16 10.77 -11.56
C GLU A 66 -16.95 9.99 -12.88
N CYS A 67 -16.25 10.59 -13.84
CA CYS A 67 -16.05 10.03 -15.17
C CYS A 67 -14.59 10.21 -15.61
N PHE A 68 -13.83 9.13 -15.70
CA PHE A 68 -12.42 9.19 -16.12
C PHE A 68 -12.23 9.26 -17.64
N SER A 69 -13.33 9.31 -18.39
CA SER A 69 -13.32 9.54 -19.83
C SER A 69 -13.61 10.98 -20.21
N CYS A 70 -13.94 11.85 -19.25
CA CYS A 70 -14.19 13.27 -19.47
C CYS A 70 -12.90 14.03 -19.80
N GLU A 71 -13.05 15.28 -20.23
CA GLU A 71 -11.91 16.12 -20.60
C GLU A 71 -11.00 16.41 -19.40
N TYR A 72 -11.56 16.71 -18.23
CA TYR A 72 -10.79 17.02 -17.02
C TYR A 72 -10.99 15.93 -15.97
N PHE A 73 -10.26 14.82 -16.16
CA PHE A 73 -10.41 13.60 -15.36
C PHE A 73 -9.59 13.59 -14.05
N CYS A 74 -8.73 14.60 -13.85
CA CYS A 74 -7.80 14.64 -12.73
C CYS A 74 -8.27 15.60 -11.62
N ARG A 75 -8.27 15.10 -10.38
CA ARG A 75 -8.55 15.90 -9.17
C ARG A 75 -7.35 16.67 -8.63
N TYR A 76 -6.15 16.38 -9.12
CA TYR A 76 -4.90 16.99 -8.63
C TYR A 76 -4.44 18.16 -9.50
N CYS A 77 -4.71 18.10 -10.81
CA CYS A 77 -4.37 19.15 -11.74
C CYS A 77 -5.46 19.36 -12.80
N CYS A 78 -5.30 20.43 -13.59
CA CYS A 78 -6.21 20.84 -14.65
C CYS A 78 -5.72 20.38 -16.04
N ILE A 79 -5.08 19.20 -16.13
CA ILE A 79 -4.74 18.64 -17.44
C ILE A 79 -6.01 18.27 -18.20
N SER A 80 -6.06 18.59 -19.49
CA SER A 80 -7.10 18.12 -20.38
C SER A 80 -6.74 16.73 -20.93
N LYS A 81 -7.74 15.92 -21.25
CA LYS A 81 -7.55 14.59 -21.85
C LYS A 81 -6.90 14.71 -23.23
N THR A 82 -7.23 15.79 -23.94
CA THR A 82 -6.62 16.14 -25.22
C THR A 82 -5.11 16.36 -25.05
N ASP A 83 -4.70 17.20 -24.11
CA ASP A 83 -3.28 17.46 -23.85
C ASP A 83 -2.55 16.19 -23.37
N PHE A 84 -3.16 15.46 -22.43
CA PHE A 84 -2.62 14.20 -21.92
C PHE A 84 -2.34 13.16 -23.01
N HIS A 85 -3.09 13.17 -24.11
CA HIS A 85 -2.90 12.24 -25.23
C HIS A 85 -2.08 12.81 -26.39
N ASN A 86 -1.97 14.13 -26.49
CA ASN A 86 -1.22 14.80 -27.57
C ASN A 86 0.24 15.08 -27.17
N ASP A 87 0.55 15.13 -25.88
CA ASP A 87 1.91 15.36 -25.42
C ASP A 87 2.86 14.22 -25.83
N VAL A 88 4.03 14.63 -26.31
CA VAL A 88 5.10 13.70 -26.72
C VAL A 88 5.74 13.02 -25.50
N SER A 89 5.67 13.66 -24.33
CA SER A 89 6.14 13.12 -23.04
C SER A 89 5.05 13.29 -21.97
N PRO A 90 4.86 12.31 -21.07
CA PRO A 90 3.88 12.37 -19.99
C PRO A 90 4.04 13.63 -19.13
N SER A 91 3.05 14.52 -19.12
CA SER A 91 3.13 15.78 -18.39
C SER A 91 2.07 15.92 -17.29
N LEU A 92 2.33 16.83 -16.35
CA LEU A 92 1.37 17.29 -15.37
C LEU A 92 0.78 18.63 -15.81
N GLY A 93 -0.55 18.75 -15.78
CA GLY A 93 -1.21 20.04 -15.93
C GLY A 93 -0.99 20.96 -14.71
N ARG A 94 -1.51 22.20 -14.81
CA ARG A 94 -1.49 23.15 -13.68
C ARG A 94 -2.16 22.52 -12.45
N ARG A 95 -1.46 22.52 -11.31
CA ARG A 95 -1.99 22.01 -10.04
C ARG A 95 -3.23 22.79 -9.62
N ARG A 96 -4.22 22.05 -9.09
CA ARG A 96 -5.41 22.67 -8.51
C ARG A 96 -5.04 23.35 -7.20
N THR A 97 -5.55 24.55 -7.00
CA THR A 97 -5.46 25.28 -5.73
C THR A 97 -6.87 25.51 -5.19
N ILE A 98 -6.99 25.99 -3.95
CA ILE A 98 -8.30 26.32 -3.36
C ILE A 98 -8.95 27.43 -4.19
N GLU A 99 -8.16 28.47 -4.53
CA GLU A 99 -8.60 29.61 -5.33
C GLU A 99 -9.12 29.16 -6.70
N ASN A 100 -8.36 28.30 -7.40
CA ASN A 100 -8.80 27.80 -8.70
C ASN A 100 -10.05 26.90 -8.60
N TYR A 101 -10.20 26.13 -7.52
CA TYR A 101 -11.40 25.33 -7.29
C TYR A 101 -12.63 26.23 -7.07
N GLU A 102 -12.49 27.28 -6.26
CA GLU A 102 -13.53 28.27 -5.99
C GLU A 102 -13.90 29.08 -7.23
N GLU A 103 -12.92 29.51 -8.03
CA GLU A 103 -13.15 30.15 -9.34
C GLU A 103 -13.98 29.24 -10.27
N CYS A 104 -13.58 27.98 -10.40
CA CYS A 104 -14.31 27.02 -11.24
C CYS A 104 -15.74 26.77 -10.74
N PHE A 105 -15.96 26.81 -9.43
CA PHE A 105 -17.31 26.71 -8.86
C PHE A 105 -18.11 28.00 -9.06
N GLY A 106 -17.46 29.17 -9.01
CA GLY A 106 -18.06 30.46 -9.35
C GLY A 106 -18.62 30.46 -10.78
N GLU A 107 -17.82 29.98 -11.75
CA GLU A 107 -18.24 29.85 -13.15
C GLU A 107 -19.49 28.98 -13.32
N LEU A 108 -19.68 27.94 -12.51
CA LEU A 108 -20.89 27.11 -12.52
C LEU A 108 -22.12 27.86 -12.01
N ASN A 109 -21.96 28.72 -11.01
CA ASN A 109 -23.05 29.54 -10.48
C ASN A 109 -23.45 30.65 -11.48
N ASP A 110 -22.46 31.23 -12.14
CA ASP A 110 -22.65 32.31 -13.12
C ASP A 110 -23.20 31.77 -14.46
N ASN A 111 -22.96 30.49 -14.77
CA ASN A 111 -23.43 29.82 -15.99
C ASN A 111 -24.27 28.56 -15.66
N PRO A 112 -25.55 28.70 -15.27
CA PRO A 112 -26.40 27.58 -14.84
C PRO A 112 -26.63 26.47 -15.89
N GLY A 113 -26.27 26.70 -17.15
CA GLY A 113 -26.33 25.70 -18.22
C GLY A 113 -25.14 24.72 -18.21
N PHE A 114 -24.09 24.98 -17.42
CA PHE A 114 -22.94 24.08 -17.31
C PHE A 114 -23.20 22.99 -16.27
N GLU A 115 -23.14 21.73 -16.69
CA GLU A 115 -23.17 20.59 -15.76
C GLU A 115 -21.84 20.41 -15.00
N SER A 116 -20.75 20.92 -15.57
CA SER A 116 -19.43 20.94 -14.96
C SER A 116 -18.52 21.96 -15.64
N TYR A 117 -17.51 22.43 -14.93
CA TYR A 117 -16.48 23.33 -15.44
C TYR A 117 -15.11 22.86 -14.97
N MET A 118 -14.18 22.66 -15.90
CA MET A 118 -12.84 22.13 -15.61
C MET A 118 -12.86 20.87 -14.72
N GLY A 119 -13.84 19.99 -14.90
CA GLY A 119 -13.97 18.74 -14.15
C GLY A 119 -14.61 18.87 -12.77
N ILE A 120 -15.03 20.06 -12.35
CA ILE A 120 -15.80 20.30 -11.12
C ILE A 120 -17.28 20.38 -11.48
N LYS A 121 -18.15 19.73 -10.71
CA LYS A 121 -19.62 19.74 -10.90
C LYS A 121 -20.39 20.33 -9.73
N SER A 122 -19.77 20.43 -8.55
CA SER A 122 -20.37 21.00 -7.35
C SER A 122 -19.32 21.34 -6.30
N ASN A 123 -19.60 22.27 -5.39
CA ASN A 123 -18.77 22.46 -4.22
C ASN A 123 -18.90 21.30 -3.22
N SER A 124 -17.80 20.83 -2.66
CA SER A 124 -17.85 19.82 -1.59
C SER A 124 -18.36 20.40 -0.28
N LEU A 125 -19.22 19.65 0.41
CA LEU A 125 -19.68 20.00 1.76
C LEU A 125 -18.55 20.07 2.78
N PHE A 126 -17.50 19.29 2.58
CA PHE A 126 -16.36 19.24 3.50
C PHE A 126 -15.49 20.50 3.42
N ASN A 127 -15.63 21.32 2.37
CA ASN A 127 -14.96 22.61 2.27
C ASN A 127 -15.52 23.65 3.27
N ARG A 128 -16.58 23.33 4.02
CA ARG A 128 -17.13 24.18 5.10
C ARG A 128 -16.34 24.11 6.42
N LEU A 129 -15.38 23.18 6.50
CA LEU A 129 -14.47 22.99 7.63
C LEU A 129 -13.35 24.04 7.60
N ASN A 130 -12.84 24.43 8.77
CA ASN A 130 -11.88 25.52 8.87
C ASN A 130 -10.45 25.10 8.48
N TYR A 131 -10.12 23.81 8.63
CA TYR A 131 -8.76 23.29 8.46
C TYR A 131 -8.64 22.21 7.38
N TYR A 132 -9.68 22.06 6.55
CA TYR A 132 -9.74 21.03 5.51
C TYR A 132 -10.32 21.58 4.21
N HIS A 133 -9.72 21.18 3.08
CA HIS A 133 -10.28 21.41 1.75
C HIS A 133 -10.01 20.20 0.83
N VAL A 134 -10.94 19.89 -0.08
CA VAL A 134 -10.85 18.67 -0.92
C VAL A 134 -9.67 18.65 -1.89
N VAL A 135 -9.21 19.82 -2.35
CA VAL A 135 -7.98 19.97 -3.18
C VAL A 135 -6.74 19.42 -2.45
N SER A 136 -6.73 19.49 -1.12
CA SER A 136 -5.62 19.03 -0.29
C SER A 136 -5.94 17.84 0.62
N GLY A 137 -7.17 17.36 0.60
CA GLY A 137 -7.68 16.36 1.55
C GLY A 137 -7.99 14.98 0.98
N LEU A 138 -7.81 14.77 -0.33
CA LEU A 138 -8.21 13.55 -1.05
C LEU A 138 -7.01 12.75 -1.58
N PRO A 139 -6.32 11.95 -0.75
CA PRO A 139 -5.19 11.14 -1.17
C PRO A 139 -5.55 10.10 -2.26
N PRO A 140 -4.54 9.57 -2.96
CA PRO A 140 -4.73 8.51 -3.96
C PRO A 140 -4.98 7.16 -3.29
N CYS A 141 -5.43 6.19 -4.08
CA CYS A 141 -5.61 4.83 -3.59
C CYS A 141 -4.70 3.86 -4.35
N LEU A 142 -3.63 3.41 -3.69
CA LEU A 142 -2.66 2.47 -4.29
C LEU A 142 -3.30 1.18 -4.83
N GLY A 143 -4.30 0.63 -4.12
CA GLY A 143 -5.01 -0.57 -4.57
C GLY A 143 -5.59 -0.40 -5.97
N HIS A 144 -6.37 0.66 -6.17
CA HIS A 144 -7.07 0.94 -7.41
C HIS A 144 -6.19 1.58 -8.49
N ASP A 145 -5.32 2.53 -8.13
CA ASP A 145 -4.49 3.29 -9.07
C ASP A 145 -3.29 2.47 -9.56
N LEU A 146 -2.53 1.91 -8.61
CA LEU A 146 -1.29 1.22 -8.89
C LEU A 146 -1.57 -0.26 -9.21
N PHE A 147 -2.15 -1.03 -8.28
CA PHE A 147 -2.20 -2.48 -8.41
C PHE A 147 -3.29 -3.00 -9.37
N GLU A 148 -4.51 -2.47 -9.28
CA GLU A 148 -5.61 -2.78 -10.20
C GLU A 148 -5.65 -1.85 -11.42
N GLY A 149 -4.70 -0.92 -11.48
CA GLY A 149 -4.50 0.01 -12.58
C GLY A 149 -3.22 -0.29 -13.32
N VAL A 150 -2.21 0.55 -13.11
CA VAL A 150 -0.93 0.52 -13.84
C VAL A 150 -0.36 -0.90 -13.88
N VAL A 151 -0.14 -1.54 -12.73
CA VAL A 151 0.41 -2.91 -12.64
C VAL A 151 -0.47 -3.91 -13.37
N SER A 152 -1.79 -3.85 -13.20
CA SER A 152 -2.70 -4.83 -13.79
C SER A 152 -2.66 -4.82 -15.32
N TYR A 153 -2.60 -3.63 -15.93
CA TYR A 153 -2.58 -3.49 -17.39
C TYR A 153 -1.18 -3.64 -17.98
N ASP A 154 -0.18 -2.96 -17.41
CA ASP A 154 1.17 -2.98 -17.99
C ASP A 154 1.86 -4.33 -17.79
N MET A 155 1.64 -5.03 -16.68
CA MET A 155 2.13 -6.42 -16.55
C MET A 155 1.55 -7.32 -17.63
N LYS A 156 0.26 -7.19 -17.97
CA LYS A 156 -0.35 -8.01 -19.03
C LYS A 156 0.26 -7.69 -20.38
N LEU A 157 0.49 -6.41 -20.65
CA LEU A 157 1.09 -5.95 -21.89
C LEU A 157 2.52 -6.48 -22.07
N MET A 158 3.34 -6.38 -21.03
CA MET A 158 4.70 -6.91 -21.03
C MET A 158 4.71 -8.44 -21.15
N ILE A 159 3.82 -9.15 -20.43
CA ILE A 159 3.67 -10.62 -20.55
C ILE A 159 3.26 -11.02 -21.97
N ASP A 160 2.31 -10.31 -22.58
CA ASP A 160 1.91 -10.54 -23.97
C ASP A 160 3.10 -10.40 -24.92
N PHE A 161 3.93 -9.37 -24.73
CA PHE A 161 5.14 -9.15 -25.52
C PHE A 161 6.15 -10.29 -25.37
N PHE A 162 6.47 -10.68 -24.13
CA PHE A 162 7.41 -11.78 -23.86
C PHE A 162 6.95 -13.11 -24.48
N ILE A 163 5.64 -13.36 -24.51
CA ILE A 163 5.06 -14.60 -25.06
C ILE A 163 4.91 -14.54 -26.58
N LYS A 164 4.31 -13.47 -27.11
CA LYS A 164 3.89 -13.40 -28.52
C LYS A 164 5.00 -12.92 -29.43
N SER A 165 5.75 -11.91 -28.99
CA SER A 165 6.82 -11.29 -29.77
C SER A 165 8.15 -12.01 -29.54
N LEU A 166 8.60 -12.11 -28.29
CA LEU A 166 9.92 -12.70 -27.97
C LEU A 166 9.89 -14.24 -27.88
N LYS A 167 8.71 -14.83 -27.64
CA LYS A 167 8.52 -16.29 -27.51
C LYS A 167 9.40 -16.93 -26.42
N TRP A 168 9.73 -16.18 -25.37
CA TRP A 168 10.52 -16.67 -24.24
C TRP A 168 9.82 -17.82 -23.49
N PHE A 169 8.50 -17.71 -23.34
CA PHE A 169 7.66 -18.74 -22.73
C PHE A 169 6.21 -18.68 -23.28
N THR A 170 5.34 -19.54 -22.77
CA THR A 170 3.91 -19.60 -23.16
C THR A 170 3.01 -19.30 -21.96
N PHE A 171 1.73 -18.97 -22.21
CA PHE A 171 0.74 -18.80 -21.14
C PHE A 171 0.62 -20.03 -20.25
N ASP A 172 0.62 -21.24 -20.83
CA ASP A 172 0.56 -22.48 -20.05
C ASP A 172 1.79 -22.66 -19.17
N LYS A 173 2.99 -22.34 -19.68
CA LYS A 173 4.22 -22.37 -18.87
C LYS A 173 4.14 -21.35 -17.73
N LEU A 174 3.72 -20.11 -18.00
CA LEU A 174 3.56 -19.06 -17.00
C LEU A 174 2.57 -19.50 -15.90
N ASN A 175 1.36 -19.89 -16.28
CA ASN A 175 0.31 -20.27 -15.33
C ASN A 175 0.70 -21.49 -14.50
N ARG A 176 1.39 -22.47 -15.10
CA ARG A 176 1.96 -23.60 -14.37
C ARG A 176 3.03 -23.18 -13.35
N HIS A 177 3.84 -22.17 -13.66
CA HIS A 177 4.83 -21.66 -12.71
C HIS A 177 4.16 -20.86 -11.60
N ILE A 178 3.17 -20.02 -11.91
CA ILE A 178 2.35 -19.33 -10.91
C ILE A 178 1.73 -20.35 -9.95
N GLU A 179 1.13 -21.43 -10.45
CA GLU A 179 0.48 -22.44 -9.60
C GLU A 179 1.48 -23.19 -8.71
N LYS A 180 2.63 -23.59 -9.27
CA LYS A 180 3.61 -24.44 -8.60
C LYS A 180 4.65 -23.69 -7.77
N PHE A 181 4.73 -22.37 -7.90
CA PHE A 181 5.71 -21.57 -7.17
C PHE A 181 5.50 -21.74 -5.66
N ARG A 182 6.61 -21.91 -4.93
CA ARG A 182 6.60 -22.12 -3.47
C ARG A 182 6.50 -20.77 -2.76
N TYR A 183 5.28 -20.21 -2.70
CA TYR A 183 5.00 -18.99 -1.94
C TYR A 183 5.23 -19.20 -0.44
N VAL A 184 5.76 -18.19 0.24
CA VAL A 184 6.13 -18.24 1.66
C VAL A 184 5.32 -17.21 2.45
N GLY A 185 4.94 -17.57 3.68
CA GLY A 185 4.28 -16.65 4.60
C GLY A 185 2.97 -16.07 4.06
N LYS A 186 2.80 -14.75 4.18
CA LYS A 186 1.59 -14.04 3.72
C LYS A 186 1.38 -14.15 2.21
N ASP A 187 2.46 -14.29 1.44
CA ASP A 187 2.37 -14.35 -0.02
C ASP A 187 1.68 -15.64 -0.49
N ALA A 188 1.66 -16.69 0.35
CA ALA A 188 0.92 -17.93 0.07
C ALA A 188 -0.60 -17.79 0.21
N LEU A 189 -1.08 -16.76 0.92
CA LEU A 189 -2.51 -16.44 1.06
C LEU A 189 -3.00 -15.63 -0.14
N ASP A 190 -2.12 -14.85 -0.76
CA ASP A 190 -2.41 -13.89 -1.83
C ASP A 190 -1.73 -14.30 -3.15
N LYS A 191 -1.79 -15.59 -3.49
CA LYS A 191 -1.17 -16.11 -4.73
C LYS A 191 -1.70 -15.37 -5.96
N PRO A 192 -0.85 -15.03 -6.96
CA PRO A 192 -1.28 -14.43 -8.21
C PRO A 192 -2.38 -15.25 -8.89
N ALA A 193 -3.35 -14.56 -9.49
CA ALA A 193 -4.35 -15.22 -10.33
C ALA A 193 -3.71 -15.71 -11.65
N PRO A 194 -4.25 -16.79 -12.26
CA PRO A 194 -3.83 -17.20 -13.60
C PRO A 194 -4.00 -16.07 -14.61
N VAL A 195 -3.02 -15.92 -15.50
CA VAL A 195 -3.05 -14.95 -16.59
C VAL A 195 -3.82 -15.53 -17.76
N THR A 196 -4.87 -14.83 -18.18
CA THR A 196 -5.75 -15.25 -19.28
C THR A 196 -5.34 -14.58 -20.59
N VAL A 197 -5.45 -15.31 -21.70
CA VAL A 197 -5.03 -14.83 -23.03
C VAL A 197 -5.90 -13.67 -23.51
N SER A 198 -7.21 -13.76 -23.29
CA SER A 198 -8.22 -12.84 -23.83
C SER A 198 -8.40 -11.53 -23.05
N SER A 199 -7.76 -11.39 -21.90
CA SER A 199 -7.88 -10.20 -21.06
C SER A 199 -6.82 -9.15 -21.43
N GLU A 200 -7.17 -7.88 -21.36
CA GLU A 200 -6.23 -6.74 -21.47
C GLU A 200 -5.44 -6.50 -20.18
N ARG A 201 -5.81 -7.17 -19.09
CA ARG A 201 -5.20 -7.01 -17.77
C ARG A 201 -4.94 -8.35 -17.09
N ILE A 202 -3.97 -8.41 -16.18
CA ILE A 202 -3.82 -9.56 -15.28
C ILE A 202 -5.03 -9.60 -14.32
N GLY A 203 -5.51 -10.81 -14.03
CA GLY A 203 -6.59 -11.01 -13.06
C GLY A 203 -6.10 -10.86 -11.62
N GLY A 204 -7.01 -11.02 -10.67
CA GLY A 204 -6.71 -10.93 -9.23
C GLY A 204 -6.98 -9.55 -8.64
N HIS A 205 -6.99 -9.50 -7.31
CA HIS A 205 -7.17 -8.27 -6.53
C HIS A 205 -5.83 -7.58 -6.25
N ALA A 206 -5.87 -6.33 -5.77
CA ALA A 206 -4.69 -5.51 -5.51
C ALA A 206 -3.49 -6.23 -4.85
N VAL A 207 -3.73 -6.99 -3.77
CA VAL A 207 -2.64 -7.70 -3.04
C VAL A 207 -2.05 -8.84 -3.87
N GLN A 208 -2.86 -9.57 -4.65
CA GLN A 208 -2.37 -10.62 -5.55
C GLN A 208 -1.49 -10.03 -6.66
N ASN A 209 -1.88 -8.87 -7.21
CA ASN A 209 -1.08 -8.15 -8.22
C ASN A 209 0.22 -7.61 -7.63
N TRP A 210 0.22 -7.20 -6.36
CA TRP A 210 1.44 -6.80 -5.65
C TRP A 210 2.41 -7.99 -5.46
N VAL A 211 1.89 -9.16 -5.06
CA VAL A 211 2.68 -10.39 -4.99
C VAL A 211 3.23 -10.74 -6.38
N PHE A 212 2.39 -10.60 -7.42
CA PHE A 212 2.79 -10.98 -8.77
C PHE A 212 3.93 -10.12 -9.31
N VAL A 213 3.79 -8.78 -9.30
CA VAL A 213 4.86 -7.89 -9.81
C VAL A 213 6.18 -8.06 -9.05
N ARG A 214 6.12 -8.30 -7.73
CA ARG A 214 7.32 -8.47 -6.92
C ARG A 214 8.02 -9.80 -7.22
N LEU A 215 7.26 -10.89 -7.36
CA LEU A 215 7.82 -12.23 -7.54
C LEU A 215 7.93 -12.68 -9.00
N PHE A 216 7.49 -11.86 -9.96
CA PHE A 216 7.43 -12.25 -11.37
C PHE A 216 8.78 -12.75 -11.88
N SER A 217 9.86 -12.00 -11.63
CA SER A 217 11.23 -12.40 -12.01
C SER A 217 11.68 -13.73 -11.41
N LEU A 218 11.23 -14.05 -10.20
CA LEU A 218 11.52 -15.34 -9.57
C LEU A 218 10.67 -16.48 -10.15
N ILE A 219 9.45 -16.20 -10.59
CA ILE A 219 8.52 -17.18 -11.15
C ILE A 219 8.95 -17.62 -12.55
N ILE A 220 9.43 -16.67 -13.38
CA ILE A 220 9.73 -16.91 -14.80
C ILE A 220 11.20 -16.68 -15.19
N GLY A 221 12.07 -16.34 -14.23
CA GLY A 221 13.46 -15.97 -14.51
C GLY A 221 14.23 -16.99 -15.34
N VAL A 222 13.91 -18.28 -15.22
CA VAL A 222 14.50 -19.37 -16.02
C VAL A 222 14.20 -19.30 -17.53
N TYR A 223 13.26 -18.45 -17.94
CA TYR A 223 12.84 -18.27 -19.33
C TYR A 223 13.33 -16.97 -19.95
N ILE A 224 13.91 -16.06 -19.17
CA ILE A 224 14.44 -14.79 -19.67
C ILE A 224 15.72 -15.08 -20.45
N GLN A 225 15.74 -14.67 -21.72
CA GLN A 225 16.87 -14.94 -22.63
C GLN A 225 17.79 -13.73 -22.79
N ASP A 226 17.21 -12.53 -22.70
CA ASP A 226 17.95 -11.27 -22.77
C ASP A 226 17.52 -10.40 -21.60
N VAL A 227 18.46 -10.11 -20.70
CA VAL A 227 18.21 -9.28 -19.53
C VAL A 227 18.29 -7.80 -19.85
N ASP A 228 18.80 -7.41 -21.01
CA ASP A 228 18.93 -6.03 -21.44
C ASP A 228 17.78 -5.59 -22.38
N ASP A 229 16.83 -6.50 -22.68
CA ASP A 229 15.61 -6.20 -23.43
C ASP A 229 14.83 -5.03 -22.82
N GLU A 230 14.42 -4.07 -23.65
CA GLU A 230 13.81 -2.81 -23.19
C GLU A 230 12.51 -3.05 -22.40
N VAL A 231 11.72 -4.08 -22.75
CA VAL A 231 10.46 -4.41 -22.06
C VAL A 231 10.73 -5.14 -20.75
N TRP A 232 11.78 -5.95 -20.68
CA TRP A 232 12.24 -6.53 -19.42
C TRP A 232 12.73 -5.45 -18.44
N GLN A 233 13.52 -4.49 -18.93
CA GLN A 233 13.96 -3.33 -18.16
C GLN A 233 12.78 -2.47 -17.71
N LEU A 234 11.76 -2.32 -18.54
CA LEU A 234 10.51 -1.64 -18.19
C LEU A 234 9.79 -2.33 -17.02
N TYR A 235 9.74 -3.67 -17.00
CA TYR A 235 9.20 -4.43 -15.86
C TYR A 235 10.00 -4.21 -14.58
N LEU A 236 11.34 -4.24 -14.65
CA LEU A 236 12.20 -4.00 -13.49
C LEU A 236 12.01 -2.59 -12.93
N LYS A 237 11.85 -1.59 -13.81
CA LYS A 237 11.54 -0.21 -13.41
C LYS A 237 10.17 -0.11 -12.74
N LEU A 238 9.12 -0.76 -13.29
CA LEU A 238 7.80 -0.81 -12.65
C LEU A 238 7.89 -1.42 -11.25
N LYS A 239 8.64 -2.52 -11.10
CA LYS A 239 8.86 -3.18 -9.81
C LYS A 239 9.52 -2.23 -8.81
N LEU A 240 10.57 -1.51 -9.22
CA LEU A 240 11.25 -0.52 -8.38
C LEU A 240 10.31 0.61 -7.94
N ILE A 241 9.49 1.14 -8.87
CA ILE A 241 8.47 2.16 -8.56
C ILE A 241 7.48 1.65 -7.53
N VAL A 242 6.99 0.41 -7.69
CA VAL A 242 6.10 -0.24 -6.71
C VAL A 242 6.77 -0.35 -5.35
N GLU A 243 8.05 -0.74 -5.30
CA GLU A 243 8.81 -0.86 -4.06
C GLU A 243 8.97 0.50 -3.36
N LEU A 244 9.28 1.57 -4.09
CA LEU A 244 9.37 2.94 -3.55
C LEU A 244 8.02 3.46 -3.03
N ILE A 245 6.94 3.30 -3.80
CA ILE A 245 5.60 3.77 -3.42
C ILE A 245 5.09 3.03 -2.17
N CYS A 246 5.45 1.75 -2.02
CA CYS A 246 5.01 0.92 -0.91
C CYS A 246 5.87 1.07 0.36
N SER A 247 6.92 1.90 0.33
CA SER A 247 7.78 2.12 1.50
C SER A 247 6.99 2.73 2.66
N PRO A 248 7.01 2.12 3.87
CA PRO A 248 6.29 2.63 5.04
C PRO A 248 6.94 3.91 5.61
N THR A 249 8.18 4.18 5.21
CA THR A 249 9.00 5.36 5.49
C THR A 249 9.80 5.66 4.23
N ILE A 250 9.86 6.92 3.82
CA ILE A 250 10.53 7.30 2.57
C ILE A 250 11.26 8.63 2.76
N SER A 251 12.51 8.70 2.31
CA SER A 251 13.36 9.89 2.42
C SER A 251 13.07 10.89 1.29
N TYR A 252 13.44 12.17 1.46
CA TYR A 252 13.33 13.16 0.39
C TYR A 252 14.12 12.77 -0.86
N GLY A 253 15.30 12.13 -0.69
CA GLY A 253 16.10 11.60 -1.79
C GLY A 253 15.37 10.51 -2.56
N GLN A 254 14.73 9.58 -1.84
CA GLN A 254 13.91 8.52 -2.45
C GLN A 254 12.67 9.08 -3.17
N ILE A 255 12.05 10.16 -2.66
CA ILE A 255 10.93 10.83 -3.34
C ILE A 255 11.39 11.45 -4.67
N ALA A 256 12.54 12.12 -4.69
CA ALA A 256 13.12 12.67 -5.91
C ALA A 256 13.46 11.55 -6.92
N PHE A 257 14.04 10.46 -6.43
CA PHE A 257 14.34 9.29 -7.26
C PHE A 257 13.08 8.60 -7.81
N LEU A 258 12.00 8.56 -7.02
CA LEU A 258 10.69 8.06 -7.45
C LEU A 258 10.12 8.91 -8.60
N GLN A 259 10.23 10.23 -8.53
CA GLN A 259 9.78 11.12 -9.62
C GLN A 259 10.49 10.78 -10.93
N ILE A 260 11.83 10.78 -10.91
CA ILE A 260 12.65 10.45 -12.09
C ILE A 260 12.29 9.06 -12.62
N SER A 261 12.15 8.08 -11.72
CA SER A 261 11.81 6.71 -12.09
C SER A 261 10.45 6.61 -12.77
N ILE A 262 9.43 7.35 -12.29
CA ILE A 262 8.10 7.39 -12.91
C ILE A 262 8.15 8.03 -14.30
N ASP A 263 8.85 9.15 -14.44
CA ASP A 263 8.96 9.86 -15.72
C ASP A 263 9.65 8.97 -16.77
N GLU A 264 10.81 8.40 -16.42
CA GLU A 264 11.52 7.44 -17.28
C GLU A 264 10.67 6.21 -17.61
N TYR A 265 9.92 5.69 -16.64
CA TYR A 265 9.04 4.54 -16.87
C TYR A 265 7.96 4.86 -17.89
N LEU A 266 7.28 6.00 -17.75
CA LEU A 266 6.17 6.36 -18.63
C LEU A 266 6.66 6.70 -20.05
N GLU A 267 7.80 7.36 -20.19
CA GLU A 267 8.45 7.59 -21.49
C GLU A 267 8.82 6.27 -22.19
N ASN A 268 9.49 5.37 -21.48
CA ASN A 268 9.84 4.05 -22.01
C ASN A 268 8.61 3.19 -22.29
N ARG A 269 7.54 3.34 -21.49
CA ARG A 269 6.26 2.65 -21.70
C ARG A 269 5.59 3.11 -23.00
N ILE A 270 5.66 4.39 -23.35
CA ILE A 270 5.18 4.89 -24.64
C ILE A 270 6.07 4.37 -25.78
N LYS A 271 7.39 4.43 -25.61
CA LYS A 271 8.37 3.97 -26.62
C LYS A 271 8.21 2.49 -26.95
N CYS A 272 8.07 1.63 -25.93
CA CYS A 272 7.96 0.18 -26.11
C CYS A 272 6.61 -0.26 -26.71
N PHE A 273 5.55 0.53 -26.49
CA PHE A 273 4.18 0.18 -26.86
C PHE A 273 3.38 1.40 -27.37
N PRO A 274 3.79 1.99 -28.51
CA PRO A 274 3.21 3.24 -29.03
C PRO A 274 1.72 3.10 -29.40
N GLU A 275 1.27 1.90 -29.75
CA GLU A 275 -0.12 1.58 -30.05
C GLU A 275 -1.02 1.50 -28.79
N HIS A 276 -0.42 1.40 -27.60
CA HIS A 276 -1.12 1.30 -26.32
C HIS A 276 -1.02 2.58 -25.51
N ARG A 277 -2.00 3.48 -25.72
CA ARG A 277 -2.11 4.77 -25.01
C ARG A 277 -2.10 4.62 -23.49
N LEU A 278 -1.48 5.59 -22.82
CA LEU A 278 -1.54 5.71 -21.37
C LEU A 278 -2.98 5.97 -20.91
N ARG A 279 -3.33 5.36 -19.78
CA ARG A 279 -4.63 5.51 -19.09
C ARG A 279 -4.56 6.59 -18.01
N PRO A 280 -5.69 7.19 -17.57
CA PRO A 280 -5.74 8.13 -16.43
C PRO A 280 -4.96 7.70 -15.18
N LYS A 281 -4.93 6.41 -14.88
CA LYS A 281 -4.18 5.88 -13.73
C LYS A 281 -2.66 6.05 -13.85
N HIS A 282 -2.11 6.08 -15.07
CA HIS A 282 -0.69 6.41 -15.31
C HIS A 282 -0.42 7.88 -15.02
N HIS A 283 -1.37 8.76 -15.35
CA HIS A 283 -1.28 10.16 -14.97
C HIS A 283 -1.34 10.33 -13.44
N PHE A 284 -2.20 9.57 -12.75
CA PHE A 284 -2.32 9.69 -11.29
C PHE A 284 -1.02 9.34 -10.55
N ILE A 285 -0.26 8.36 -11.02
CA ILE A 285 1.02 8.01 -10.37
C ILE A 285 2.07 9.12 -10.52
N GLN A 286 2.02 9.97 -11.55
CA GLN A 286 2.92 11.12 -11.69
C GLN A 286 2.76 12.14 -10.55
N HIS A 287 1.60 12.18 -9.89
CA HIS A 287 1.38 13.04 -8.71
C HIS A 287 1.93 12.43 -7.42
N TYR A 288 2.31 11.15 -7.41
CA TYR A 288 2.65 10.46 -6.16
C TYR A 288 3.82 11.07 -5.40
N PRO A 289 4.92 11.53 -6.05
CA PRO A 289 6.01 12.19 -5.33
C PRO A 289 5.53 13.41 -4.52
N GLU A 290 4.72 14.29 -5.11
CA GLU A 290 4.14 15.43 -4.42
C GLU A 290 3.13 14.99 -3.34
N LEU A 291 2.29 14.01 -3.65
CA LEU A 291 1.30 13.51 -2.70
C LEU A 291 1.96 12.83 -1.49
N ILE A 292 3.13 12.21 -1.65
CA ILE A 292 3.93 11.68 -0.55
C ILE A 292 4.46 12.81 0.32
N LEU A 293 4.96 13.91 -0.25
CA LEU A 293 5.39 15.08 0.53
C LEU A 293 4.24 15.68 1.35
N LYS A 294 3.02 15.63 0.79
CA LYS A 294 1.82 16.21 1.39
C LYS A 294 1.20 15.33 2.47
N PHE A 295 1.05 14.04 2.21
CA PHE A 295 0.29 13.13 3.06
C PHE A 295 1.17 12.16 3.85
N GLY A 296 2.48 12.16 3.59
CA GLY A 296 3.38 11.10 4.03
C GLY A 296 3.26 9.84 3.16
N PRO A 297 3.86 8.72 3.61
CA PRO A 297 3.87 7.47 2.86
C PRO A 297 2.48 6.97 2.46
N LEU A 298 2.19 6.92 1.15
CA LEU A 298 0.85 6.65 0.61
C LEU A 298 0.33 5.24 0.94
N ILE A 299 1.22 4.29 1.23
CA ILE A 299 0.84 2.93 1.68
C ILE A 299 0.03 2.96 2.99
N ARG A 300 0.15 4.02 3.78
CA ARG A 300 -0.63 4.23 5.02
C ARG A 300 -2.05 4.73 4.74
N LEU A 301 -2.35 5.11 3.50
CA LEU A 301 -3.59 5.77 3.09
C LEU A 301 -4.38 4.99 2.03
N TRP A 302 -3.96 3.79 1.63
CA TRP A 302 -4.74 2.97 0.70
C TRP A 302 -6.01 2.35 1.35
N THR A 303 -6.99 1.98 0.52
CA THR A 303 -8.35 1.62 0.99
C THR A 303 -8.51 0.18 1.49
N MET A 304 -7.49 -0.68 1.38
CA MET A 304 -7.65 -2.14 1.57
C MET A 304 -8.23 -2.54 2.92
N ARG A 305 -7.92 -1.81 4.00
CA ARG A 305 -8.50 -2.08 5.34
C ARG A 305 -9.98 -1.73 5.43
N PHE A 306 -10.41 -0.70 4.71
CA PHE A 306 -11.82 -0.32 4.62
C PHE A 306 -12.59 -1.35 3.80
N GLU A 307 -12.05 -1.82 2.68
CA GLU A 307 -12.65 -2.89 1.87
C GLU A 307 -12.81 -4.19 2.65
N SER A 308 -11.77 -4.60 3.39
CA SER A 308 -11.85 -5.76 4.28
C SER A 308 -12.96 -5.61 5.33
N LYS A 309 -13.13 -4.41 5.89
CA LYS A 309 -14.24 -4.11 6.82
C LYS A 309 -15.62 -4.18 6.15
N HIS A 310 -15.73 -3.82 4.86
CA HIS A 310 -17.00 -3.95 4.12
C HIS A 310 -17.47 -5.40 4.02
N SER A 311 -16.55 -6.38 3.96
CA SER A 311 -16.90 -7.81 3.95
C SER A 311 -17.72 -8.23 5.16
N TYR A 312 -17.45 -7.68 6.35
CA TYR A 312 -18.27 -7.92 7.55
C TYR A 312 -19.73 -7.51 7.35
N PHE A 313 -19.96 -6.31 6.79
CA PHE A 313 -21.31 -5.79 6.55
C PHE A 313 -22.04 -6.61 5.47
N LYS A 314 -21.35 -6.96 4.38
CA LYS A 314 -21.88 -7.82 3.31
C LYS A 314 -22.27 -9.19 3.85
N GLU A 315 -21.44 -9.78 4.70
CA GLU A 315 -21.71 -11.08 5.31
C GLU A 315 -22.89 -11.03 6.28
N CYS A 316 -22.95 -10.00 7.14
CA CYS A 316 -24.09 -9.78 8.03
C CYS A 316 -25.39 -9.66 7.24
N ALA A 317 -25.42 -8.82 6.19
CA ALA A 317 -26.62 -8.63 5.36
C ALA A 317 -27.08 -9.95 4.71
N ARG A 318 -26.14 -10.73 4.15
CA ARG A 318 -26.42 -12.03 3.53
C ARG A 318 -26.99 -13.06 4.51
N LYS A 319 -26.49 -13.07 5.75
CA LYS A 319 -26.96 -14.00 6.80
C LYS A 319 -28.32 -13.60 7.36
N LEU A 320 -28.58 -12.31 7.56
CA LEU A 320 -29.82 -11.82 8.14
C LEU A 320 -31.04 -12.05 7.23
N LYS A 321 -30.84 -11.98 5.90
CA LYS A 321 -31.91 -12.07 4.89
C LYS A 321 -33.11 -11.13 5.15
N ASN A 322 -32.90 -10.05 5.91
CA ASN A 322 -33.88 -9.02 6.20
C ASN A 322 -33.30 -7.66 5.82
N TYR A 323 -33.95 -6.99 4.88
CA TYR A 323 -33.48 -5.75 4.27
C TYR A 323 -34.25 -4.52 4.74
N LYS A 324 -35.24 -4.68 5.63
CA LYS A 324 -35.97 -3.56 6.22
C LYS A 324 -35.07 -2.84 7.22
N HIS A 325 -34.81 -1.55 6.98
CA HIS A 325 -33.86 -0.74 7.76
C HIS A 325 -32.46 -1.37 7.91
N LEU A 326 -31.96 -1.98 6.82
CA LEU A 326 -30.71 -2.74 6.82
C LEU A 326 -29.54 -1.98 7.47
N THR A 327 -29.35 -0.69 7.14
CA THR A 327 -28.26 0.14 7.68
C THR A 327 -28.34 0.25 9.20
N LYS A 328 -29.53 0.46 9.78
CA LYS A 328 -29.75 0.47 11.23
C LYS A 328 -29.32 -0.85 11.88
N THR A 329 -29.75 -1.98 11.30
CA THR A 329 -29.39 -3.30 11.82
C THR A 329 -27.89 -3.57 11.72
N LEU A 330 -27.26 -3.23 10.59
CA LEU A 330 -25.82 -3.39 10.37
C LEU A 330 -25.00 -2.51 11.33
N CYS A 331 -25.40 -1.25 11.52
CA CYS A 331 -24.80 -0.37 12.51
C CYS A 331 -24.90 -0.95 13.92
N GLY A 332 -26.09 -1.41 14.34
CA GLY A 332 -26.28 -2.01 15.67
C GLY A 332 -25.40 -3.25 15.88
N ARG A 333 -25.34 -4.17 14.90
CA ARG A 333 -24.45 -5.34 14.95
C ARG A 333 -22.98 -4.93 15.02
N HIS A 334 -22.57 -3.94 14.25
CA HIS A 334 -21.21 -3.41 14.31
C HIS A 334 -20.89 -2.83 15.69
N GLN A 335 -21.82 -2.07 16.30
CA GLN A 335 -21.61 -1.54 17.65
C GLN A 335 -21.45 -2.64 18.69
N PHE A 336 -22.28 -3.70 18.66
CA PHE A 336 -22.07 -4.86 19.54
C PHE A 336 -20.72 -5.54 19.34
N LEU A 337 -20.27 -5.67 18.09
CA LEU A 337 -18.95 -6.21 17.79
C LEU A 337 -17.83 -5.31 18.34
N GLN A 338 -17.96 -3.98 18.24
CA GLN A 338 -17.00 -3.05 18.86
C GLN A 338 -17.03 -3.17 20.38
N SER A 339 -18.20 -3.23 21.01
CA SER A 339 -18.31 -3.44 22.46
C SER A 339 -17.61 -4.72 22.90
N TYR A 340 -17.77 -5.82 22.16
CA TYR A 340 -17.06 -7.07 22.41
C TYR A 340 -15.53 -6.92 22.32
N TYR A 341 -15.03 -6.25 21.29
CA TYR A 341 -13.59 -5.98 21.16
C TYR A 341 -13.07 -4.99 22.20
N SER A 342 -13.92 -4.15 22.77
CA SER A 342 -13.58 -3.18 23.81
C SER A 342 -13.73 -3.70 25.25
N VAL A 343 -14.03 -5.00 25.46
CA VAL A 343 -14.08 -5.59 26.82
C VAL A 343 -12.69 -5.58 27.50
N GLY A 344 -11.60 -5.44 26.73
CA GLY A 344 -10.24 -5.24 27.22
C GLY A 344 -9.76 -3.78 27.06
N SER A 345 -8.45 -3.60 26.86
CA SER A 345 -7.89 -2.30 26.48
C SER A 345 -8.38 -1.87 25.09
N LEU A 346 -8.71 -0.59 24.92
CA LEU A 346 -9.13 -0.02 23.64
C LEU A 346 -8.02 -0.17 22.57
N PHE A 347 -6.77 -0.12 23.02
CA PHE A 347 -5.58 -0.35 22.22
C PHE A 347 -5.00 -1.70 22.59
N LYS A 348 -4.71 -2.53 21.58
CA LYS A 348 -3.98 -3.78 21.79
C LYS A 348 -2.63 -3.48 22.41
N ASP A 349 -2.18 -4.38 23.28
CA ASP A 349 -0.82 -4.32 23.82
C ASP A 349 0.21 -4.28 22.68
N ASP A 350 1.26 -3.49 22.88
CA ASP A 350 2.36 -3.36 21.94
C ASP A 350 3.05 -4.71 21.70
N LEU A 351 3.01 -5.63 22.65
CA LEU A 351 3.59 -6.97 22.55
C LEU A 351 2.53 -8.02 22.88
N SER A 352 2.42 -9.02 22.01
CA SER A 352 1.76 -10.28 22.34
C SER A 352 2.66 -11.45 21.97
N ASP A 353 2.81 -12.39 22.91
CA ASP A 353 3.57 -13.62 22.73
C ASP A 353 2.64 -14.83 22.91
N ASP A 354 2.81 -15.85 22.07
CA ASP A 354 2.06 -17.10 22.16
C ASP A 354 3.04 -18.20 22.60
N GLY A 355 3.14 -18.40 23.91
CA GLY A 355 3.90 -19.52 24.50
C GLY A 355 5.39 -19.27 24.70
N SER A 356 5.82 -18.05 25.07
CA SER A 356 7.25 -17.85 25.41
C SER A 356 7.64 -18.54 26.73
N LEU A 357 8.84 -19.11 26.74
CA LEU A 357 9.40 -19.92 27.84
C LEU A 357 10.43 -19.11 28.63
N PRO A 358 10.75 -19.49 29.89
CA PRO A 358 11.89 -18.91 30.60
C PRO A 358 13.19 -19.06 29.79
N PHE A 359 14.01 -18.01 29.78
CA PHE A 359 15.32 -18.06 29.13
C PHE A 359 16.35 -18.73 30.05
N GLU A 360 16.85 -19.88 29.60
CA GLU A 360 17.85 -20.71 30.28
C GLU A 360 19.18 -20.64 29.49
N PRO A 361 20.20 -19.86 29.92
CA PRO A 361 21.41 -19.62 29.12
C PRO A 361 22.18 -20.89 28.71
N HIS A 362 22.13 -21.92 29.56
CA HIS A 362 22.83 -23.18 29.33
C HIS A 362 22.25 -24.02 28.17
N MET A 363 21.07 -23.67 27.68
CA MET A 363 20.40 -24.35 26.57
C MET A 363 20.82 -23.81 25.18
N TYR A 364 21.67 -22.79 25.13
CA TYR A 364 22.05 -22.09 23.88
C TYR A 364 23.55 -22.14 23.61
N SER A 365 23.93 -22.00 22.35
CA SER A 365 25.33 -22.01 21.92
C SER A 365 26.11 -20.82 22.48
N ASP A 366 27.43 -20.98 22.58
CA ASP A 366 28.33 -19.90 23.01
C ASP A 366 28.20 -18.64 22.14
N SER A 367 27.92 -18.79 20.84
CA SER A 367 27.66 -17.67 19.93
C SER A 367 26.46 -16.82 20.39
N ILE A 368 25.36 -17.46 20.76
CA ILE A 368 24.14 -16.80 21.24
C ILE A 368 24.39 -16.17 22.61
N ASN A 369 25.03 -16.90 23.52
CA ASN A 369 25.36 -16.39 24.85
C ASN A 369 26.30 -15.18 24.78
N ASN A 370 27.27 -15.18 23.86
CA ASN A 370 28.15 -14.04 23.61
C ASN A 370 27.41 -12.84 23.01
N ALA A 371 26.51 -13.04 22.05
CA ALA A 371 25.71 -11.97 21.44
C ALA A 371 24.77 -11.30 22.46
N ILE A 372 24.31 -12.04 23.46
CA ILE A 372 23.42 -11.58 24.52
C ILE A 372 24.16 -10.89 25.67
N LYS A 373 25.42 -11.27 25.93
CA LYS A 373 26.16 -10.91 27.16
C LYS A 373 26.15 -9.41 27.48
N ALA A 374 26.22 -8.56 26.46
CA ALA A 374 26.22 -7.10 26.60
C ALA A 374 24.85 -6.48 26.93
N LYS A 375 23.74 -7.21 26.74
CA LYS A 375 22.36 -6.69 26.91
C LYS A 375 21.82 -6.85 28.35
N GLY A 376 22.54 -7.53 29.24
CA GLY A 376 22.22 -7.57 30.67
C GLY A 376 20.94 -8.32 31.04
N PHE A 377 20.53 -9.31 30.24
CA PHE A 377 19.33 -10.11 30.51
C PHE A 377 19.43 -10.88 31.83
N ASN A 378 18.30 -10.97 32.54
CA ASN A 378 18.20 -11.59 33.86
C ASN A 378 17.08 -12.63 33.91
N THR A 379 16.71 -13.11 35.11
CA THR A 379 15.70 -14.18 35.31
C THR A 379 14.28 -13.82 34.87
N SER A 380 13.95 -12.55 34.61
CA SER A 380 12.65 -12.15 34.04
C SER A 380 12.56 -12.31 32.51
N THR A 381 13.65 -12.79 31.89
CA THR A 381 13.77 -12.91 30.44
C THR A 381 13.05 -14.14 29.93
N ARG A 382 12.22 -13.95 28.91
CA ARG A 382 11.52 -15.03 28.21
C ARG A 382 12.05 -15.17 26.78
N ILE A 383 11.92 -16.35 26.21
CA ILE A 383 12.26 -16.63 24.82
C ILE A 383 11.04 -17.17 24.08
N SER A 384 10.84 -16.67 22.87
CA SER A 384 9.76 -17.07 21.98
C SER A 384 10.29 -17.44 20.60
N SER A 385 9.54 -18.30 19.92
CA SER A 385 9.71 -18.54 18.48
C SER A 385 8.88 -17.58 17.62
N LYS A 386 7.93 -16.87 18.24
CA LYS A 386 6.99 -15.98 17.57
C LYS A 386 6.45 -14.90 18.51
N ILE A 387 6.41 -13.65 18.03
CA ILE A 387 5.72 -12.55 18.72
C ILE A 387 4.94 -11.70 17.71
N ILE A 388 4.00 -10.91 18.20
CA ILE A 388 3.48 -9.75 17.48
C ILE A 388 3.91 -8.52 18.27
N TYR A 389 4.72 -7.66 17.65
CA TYR A 389 5.17 -6.39 18.22
C TYR A 389 4.68 -5.23 17.36
N LYS A 390 3.94 -4.29 17.98
CA LYS A 390 3.32 -3.11 17.33
C LYS A 390 2.54 -3.48 16.06
N GLY A 391 1.84 -4.61 16.11
CA GLY A 391 1.04 -5.14 14.99
C GLY A 391 1.84 -5.89 13.91
N THR A 392 3.17 -5.98 14.03
CA THR A 392 4.03 -6.75 13.12
C THR A 392 4.37 -8.10 13.73
N GLU A 393 4.14 -9.18 12.97
CA GLU A 393 4.49 -10.54 13.38
C GLU A 393 5.97 -10.80 13.08
N TYR A 394 6.73 -11.20 14.10
CA TYR A 394 8.10 -11.69 13.98
C TYR A 394 8.12 -13.17 14.34
N LYS A 395 8.76 -13.97 13.50
CA LYS A 395 8.82 -15.42 13.68
C LYS A 395 10.21 -15.95 13.30
N CYS A 396 10.67 -17.00 13.97
CA CYS A 396 11.88 -17.71 13.58
C CYS A 396 11.87 -18.06 12.08
N HIS A 397 13.06 -17.98 11.49
CA HIS A 397 13.37 -18.17 10.07
C HIS A 397 12.87 -17.07 9.12
N MET A 398 12.15 -16.04 9.60
CA MET A 398 11.97 -14.82 8.81
C MET A 398 13.28 -14.01 8.76
N MET A 399 13.42 -13.18 7.73
CA MET A 399 14.54 -12.25 7.59
C MET A 399 14.11 -10.83 7.95
N VAL A 400 15.03 -10.04 8.50
CA VAL A 400 14.90 -8.59 8.68
C VAL A 400 16.14 -7.90 8.11
N THR A 401 16.02 -6.63 7.71
CA THR A 401 17.19 -5.88 7.22
C THR A 401 17.92 -5.27 8.40
N VAL A 402 19.14 -5.73 8.63
CA VAL A 402 19.97 -5.36 9.78
C VAL A 402 20.80 -4.12 9.48
N ASN A 403 21.43 -4.05 8.32
CA ASN A 403 22.27 -2.93 7.91
C ASN A 403 22.46 -2.92 6.38
N SER A 404 23.20 -1.95 5.84
CA SER A 404 23.74 -1.94 4.48
C SER A 404 25.27 -1.83 4.49
N ASN A 405 25.88 -2.19 3.36
CA ASN A 405 27.30 -1.95 3.08
C ASN A 405 27.50 -1.72 1.57
N ASN A 406 28.75 -1.56 1.13
CA ASN A 406 29.09 -1.30 -0.28
C ASN A 406 28.69 -2.43 -1.25
N ILE A 407 28.42 -3.64 -0.76
CA ILE A 407 28.03 -4.80 -1.57
C ILE A 407 26.50 -4.86 -1.72
N GLY A 408 25.76 -4.49 -0.66
CA GLY A 408 24.31 -4.53 -0.64
C GLY A 408 23.75 -4.51 0.78
N LEU A 409 22.65 -5.22 0.98
CA LEU A 409 21.95 -5.28 2.26
C LEU A 409 22.46 -6.46 3.11
N LEU A 410 22.52 -6.26 4.43
CA LEU A 410 22.74 -7.31 5.40
C LEU A 410 21.41 -7.77 5.97
N PHE A 411 21.09 -9.05 5.80
CA PHE A 411 19.84 -9.63 6.26
C PHE A 411 20.06 -10.52 7.48
N GLY A 412 19.29 -10.30 8.54
CA GLY A 412 19.30 -11.12 9.76
C GLY A 412 18.20 -12.17 9.73
N LYS A 413 18.57 -13.46 9.72
CA LYS A 413 17.64 -14.58 9.90
C LYS A 413 17.33 -14.75 11.37
N ILE A 414 16.07 -14.56 11.75
CA ILE A 414 15.63 -14.69 13.15
C ILE A 414 15.79 -16.15 13.59
N GLN A 415 16.66 -16.39 14.56
CA GLN A 415 16.84 -17.71 15.18
C GLN A 415 15.94 -17.88 16.40
N SER A 416 15.82 -16.82 17.20
CA SER A 416 14.94 -16.79 18.37
C SER A 416 14.66 -15.34 18.77
N ILE A 417 13.61 -15.16 19.58
CA ILE A 417 13.16 -13.84 20.00
C ILE A 417 13.19 -13.79 21.53
N ILE A 418 13.99 -12.88 22.09
CA ILE A 418 14.04 -12.63 23.52
C ILE A 418 13.05 -11.52 23.88
N ILE A 419 12.34 -11.70 24.98
CA ILE A 419 11.47 -10.71 25.59
C ILE A 419 12.06 -10.36 26.95
N HIS A 420 12.50 -9.12 27.11
CA HIS A 420 13.05 -8.62 28.37
C HIS A 420 12.37 -7.30 28.73
N ASN A 421 11.73 -7.22 29.90
CA ASN A 421 10.96 -6.06 30.35
C ASN A 421 9.95 -5.55 29.30
N LEU A 422 9.18 -6.47 28.70
CA LEU A 422 8.21 -6.20 27.62
C LEU A 422 8.82 -5.68 26.30
N MET A 423 10.14 -5.64 26.19
CA MET A 423 10.83 -5.23 24.96
C MET A 423 11.38 -6.45 24.21
N PRO A 424 11.07 -6.59 22.91
CA PRO A 424 11.58 -7.68 22.11
C PRO A 424 12.97 -7.41 21.53
N TYR A 425 13.82 -8.44 21.57
CA TYR A 425 15.14 -8.51 20.96
C TYR A 425 15.19 -9.72 20.03
N LEU A 426 15.69 -9.52 18.81
CA LEU A 426 15.87 -10.56 17.83
C LEU A 426 17.29 -11.09 17.91
N ILE A 427 17.43 -12.40 18.07
CA ILE A 427 18.69 -13.09 17.82
C ILE A 427 18.70 -13.46 16.36
N VAL A 428 19.66 -12.92 15.62
CA VAL A 428 19.73 -13.07 14.18
C VAL A 428 21.09 -13.59 13.74
N ASP A 429 21.09 -14.52 12.81
CA ASP A 429 22.29 -14.82 12.01
C ASP A 429 22.30 -13.90 10.81
N VAL A 430 23.40 -13.16 10.61
CA VAL A 430 23.51 -12.13 9.58
C VAL A 430 24.11 -12.72 8.31
N TYR A 431 23.46 -12.49 7.17
CA TYR A 431 23.87 -12.94 5.85
C TYR A 431 24.08 -11.74 4.92
N GLN A 432 25.04 -11.84 4.00
CA GLN A 432 25.20 -10.87 2.93
C GLN A 432 24.10 -11.08 1.88
N GLY A 433 23.41 -10.00 1.53
CA GLY A 433 22.51 -9.90 0.40
C GLY A 433 23.13 -9.07 -0.70
N THR A 434 23.34 -9.68 -1.87
CA THR A 434 23.92 -9.02 -3.05
C THR A 434 22.81 -8.72 -4.06
N PRO A 435 22.68 -7.48 -4.55
CA PRO A 435 21.70 -7.14 -5.58
C PRO A 435 21.94 -7.95 -6.85
N VAL A 436 20.87 -8.52 -7.39
CA VAL A 436 20.81 -9.15 -8.71
C VAL A 436 19.93 -8.28 -9.58
N SER A 437 20.53 -7.21 -10.11
CA SER A 437 19.80 -6.12 -10.78
C SER A 437 18.96 -6.60 -11.96
N CYS A 438 19.45 -7.59 -12.72
CA CYS A 438 18.72 -8.18 -13.86
C CYS A 438 17.42 -8.91 -13.47
N PHE A 439 17.20 -9.19 -12.17
CA PHE A 439 15.96 -9.75 -11.66
C PHE A 439 15.28 -8.85 -10.61
N GLY A 440 15.89 -7.73 -10.23
CA GLY A 440 15.39 -6.82 -9.19
C GLY A 440 15.19 -7.53 -7.85
N VAL A 441 16.13 -8.38 -7.44
CA VAL A 441 16.08 -9.14 -6.17
C VAL A 441 17.46 -9.12 -5.52
N PHE A 442 17.56 -9.64 -4.29
CA PHE A 442 18.83 -9.89 -3.63
C PHE A 442 19.09 -11.40 -3.58
N SER A 443 20.27 -11.85 -3.97
CA SER A 443 20.76 -13.19 -3.65
C SER A 443 21.36 -13.18 -2.25
N VAL A 444 21.05 -14.19 -1.44
CA VAL A 444 21.55 -14.32 -0.07
C VAL A 444 22.55 -15.46 -0.01
N GLU A 445 23.73 -15.20 0.58
CA GLU A 445 24.77 -16.22 0.77
C GLU A 445 24.31 -17.35 1.71
N ASP A 446 24.92 -18.53 1.59
CA ASP A 446 24.53 -19.70 2.39
C ASP A 446 25.19 -19.75 3.77
N TYR A 447 26.26 -18.97 4.00
CA TYR A 447 26.94 -18.85 5.28
C TYR A 447 26.61 -17.53 5.96
N HIS A 448 26.47 -17.55 7.28
CA HIS A 448 26.28 -16.34 8.07
C HIS A 448 27.64 -15.74 8.47
N ILE A 449 27.71 -14.42 8.49
CA ILE A 449 28.90 -13.64 8.86
C ILE A 449 29.12 -13.69 10.37
N ASN A 450 28.05 -13.47 11.14
CA ASN A 450 28.02 -13.48 12.59
C ASN A 450 26.59 -13.63 13.13
N THR A 451 26.46 -13.79 14.44
CA THR A 451 25.18 -13.78 15.16
C THR A 451 25.10 -12.50 16.00
N LEU A 452 23.99 -11.77 15.92
CA LEU A 452 23.74 -10.55 16.66
C LEU A 452 22.46 -10.65 17.51
N CYS A 453 22.40 -9.86 18.58
CA CYS A 453 21.19 -9.64 19.38
C CYS A 453 20.78 -8.17 19.26
N LEU A 454 19.68 -7.90 18.56
CA LEU A 454 19.25 -6.55 18.18
C LEU A 454 17.84 -6.28 18.70
N SER A 455 17.61 -5.12 19.30
CA SER A 455 16.25 -4.61 19.48
C SER A 455 15.64 -4.29 18.11
N ILE A 456 14.32 -4.36 18.01
CA ILE A 456 13.62 -4.06 16.75
C ILE A 456 13.89 -2.62 16.26
N SER A 457 14.14 -1.68 17.19
CA SER A 457 14.51 -0.29 16.88
C SER A 457 15.93 -0.11 16.32
N GLU A 458 16.82 -1.11 16.49
CA GLU A 458 18.17 -1.08 15.93
C GLU A 458 18.21 -1.54 14.45
N LEU A 459 17.09 -2.02 13.89
CA LEU A 459 17.01 -2.49 12.50
C LEU A 459 16.86 -1.32 11.52
N VAL A 460 17.53 -1.42 10.36
CA VAL A 460 17.33 -0.49 9.24
C VAL A 460 15.91 -0.61 8.69
N ASP A 461 15.43 -1.84 8.52
CA ASP A 461 14.02 -2.10 8.19
C ASP A 461 13.49 -3.20 9.10
N PRO A 462 12.56 -2.88 10.03
CA PRO A 462 11.99 -3.86 10.93
C PRO A 462 10.96 -4.76 10.24
N TYR A 463 10.58 -4.52 8.98
CA TYR A 463 9.58 -5.33 8.31
C TYR A 463 10.11 -6.73 7.96
N PRO A 464 9.50 -7.83 8.44
CA PRO A 464 9.99 -9.17 8.14
C PRO A 464 9.73 -9.59 6.69
N ILE A 465 10.74 -10.15 6.05
CA ILE A 465 10.74 -10.55 4.64
C ILE A 465 10.97 -12.06 4.53
N SER A 466 10.38 -12.67 3.49
CA SER A 466 10.52 -14.09 3.20
C SER A 466 11.67 -14.36 2.22
N VAL A 467 12.37 -15.48 2.45
CA VAL A 467 13.39 -16.01 1.54
C VAL A 467 12.75 -17.03 0.61
N TYR A 468 13.13 -16.97 -0.67
CA TYR A 468 12.70 -17.85 -1.73
C TYR A 468 13.87 -18.69 -2.22
N CYS A 469 13.81 -20.01 -2.01
CA CYS A 469 14.82 -20.94 -2.52
C CYS A 469 14.45 -21.40 -3.93
N ILE A 470 15.31 -21.11 -4.90
CA ILE A 470 15.12 -21.42 -6.33
C ILE A 470 16.39 -22.11 -6.82
N ASN A 471 16.25 -23.36 -7.28
CA ASN A 471 17.36 -24.18 -7.78
C ASN A 471 18.56 -24.28 -6.82
N GLY A 472 18.30 -24.25 -5.50
CA GLY A 472 19.32 -24.31 -4.46
C GLY A 472 19.86 -22.96 -4.00
N SER A 473 19.58 -21.87 -4.73
CA SER A 473 19.98 -20.51 -4.34
C SER A 473 18.88 -19.78 -3.59
N ASN A 474 19.26 -18.95 -2.62
CA ASN A 474 18.35 -18.19 -1.79
C ASN A 474 18.19 -16.75 -2.30
N TYR A 475 16.94 -16.31 -2.49
CA TYR A 475 16.62 -14.97 -2.96
C TYR A 475 15.65 -14.25 -2.04
N ILE A 476 15.79 -12.94 -1.93
CA ILE A 476 14.86 -12.04 -1.28
C ILE A 476 14.35 -11.04 -2.32
N SER A 477 13.02 -10.93 -2.44
CA SER A 477 12.40 -9.83 -3.18
C SER A 477 11.78 -8.85 -2.19
N ALA A 478 12.29 -7.61 -2.19
CA ALA A 478 11.89 -6.57 -1.26
C ALA A 478 10.39 -6.24 -1.39
N LYS A 479 9.70 -6.05 -0.26
CA LYS A 479 8.30 -5.60 -0.28
C LYS A 479 8.18 -4.10 -0.55
N HIS A 480 9.24 -3.38 -0.19
CA HIS A 480 9.39 -1.95 -0.40
C HIS A 480 10.88 -1.60 -0.44
N HIS A 481 11.18 -0.41 -0.94
CA HIS A 481 12.55 0.05 -1.12
C HIS A 481 13.17 0.41 0.24
N VAL A 482 14.38 -0.09 0.50
CA VAL A 482 15.19 0.21 1.69
C VAL A 482 16.40 1.03 1.24
N GLU A 483 16.58 2.20 1.87
CA GLU A 483 17.75 3.06 1.62
C GLU A 483 19.01 2.32 2.07
N HIS A 484 20.03 2.27 1.23
CA HIS A 484 21.28 1.56 1.49
C HIS A 484 22.49 2.41 1.13
#